data_AF-A0A222W1B4-F1
#
_entry.id   AF-A0A222W1B4-F1
#
_cell.length_a   1.000
_cell.length_b   1.000
_cell.length_c   1.000
_cell.angle_alpha   90.00
_cell.angle_beta   90.00
_cell.angle_gamma   90.00
#
_symmetry.space_group_name_H-M   'P 1'
#
loop_
_entity.id
_entity.type
_entity.pdbx_description
1 polymer ?
#
loop_
_entity_poly.entity_id
_entity_poly.type
_entity_poly.pdbx_seq_one_letter_code
_entity_poly.pdbx_strand_id
1 'polypeptide(L)' 'MLTADDLFYDPVKTFVDVFSDSLLACHVGDLLTCGEVNVLAGLLADRRHHVAAEHWLAQHKTACDDPHIH' A
#
# COMPACT_ATOMS: atom_id res chain seq x y z
N MET A 1 -21.87 -20.59 2.53
CA MET A 1 -20.94 -21.48 3.28
C MET A 1 -19.59 -20.80 3.24
N LEU A 2 -19.05 -20.44 4.41
CA LEU A 2 -17.69 -19.92 4.51
C LEU A 2 -16.72 -21.09 4.29
N THR A 3 -15.68 -20.86 3.50
CA THR A 3 -14.63 -21.83 3.18
C THR A 3 -13.61 -21.93 4.32
N ALA A 4 -12.76 -22.96 4.34
CA ALA A 4 -11.71 -23.07 5.36
C ALA A 4 -10.71 -21.88 5.33
N ASP A 5 -10.55 -21.23 4.18
CA ASP A 5 -9.79 -19.98 4.04
C ASP A 5 -10.45 -18.78 4.73
N ASP A 6 -11.76 -18.81 4.99
CA ASP A 6 -12.47 -17.75 5.72
C ASP A 6 -12.30 -17.87 7.26
N LEU A 7 -11.71 -18.96 7.74
CA LEU A 7 -11.52 -19.25 9.17
C LEU A 7 -10.09 -18.95 9.67
N PHE A 8 -9.13 -18.72 8.77
CA PHE A 8 -7.77 -18.36 9.13
C PHE A 8 -7.50 -16.91 8.74
N TYR A 9 -7.25 -16.07 9.74
CA TYR A 9 -6.81 -14.70 9.49
C TYR A 9 -5.45 -14.72 8.79
N ASP A 10 -5.44 -14.39 7.50
CA ASP A 10 -4.23 -14.10 6.75
C ASP A 10 -3.97 -12.59 6.78
N PRO A 11 -3.07 -12.11 7.68
CA PRO A 11 -2.79 -10.70 7.80
C PRO A 11 -2.22 -10.09 6.52
N VAL A 12 -1.52 -10.88 5.70
CA VAL A 12 -0.92 -10.38 4.45
C VAL A 12 -1.99 -10.23 3.38
N LYS A 13 -2.91 -11.19 3.27
CA LYS A 13 -4.07 -11.04 2.37
C LYS A 13 -4.92 -9.84 2.78
N THR A 14 -5.25 -9.70 4.07
CA THR A 14 -6.03 -8.55 4.55
C THR A 14 -5.31 -7.23 4.31
N PHE A 15 -3.99 -7.19 4.52
CA PHE A 15 -3.17 -6.02 4.18
C PHE A 15 -3.30 -5.67 2.70
N VAL A 16 -3.12 -6.64 1.81
CA VAL A 16 -3.21 -6.42 0.36
C VAL A 16 -4.62 -5.97 -0.05
N ASP A 17 -5.66 -6.58 0.51
CA ASP A 17 -7.06 -6.21 0.22
C ASP A 17 -7.35 -4.76 0.62
N VAL A 18 -6.84 -4.30 1.76
CA VAL A 18 -7.02 -2.91 2.24
C VAL A 18 -6.16 -1.92 1.44
N PHE A 19 -4.87 -2.20 1.30
CA PHE A 19 -3.91 -1.27 0.70
C PHE A 19 -3.88 -1.33 -0.83
N SER A 20 -4.59 -2.27 -1.46
CA SER A 20 -4.82 -2.23 -2.91
C SER A 20 -5.87 -1.21 -3.35
N ASP A 21 -6.62 -0.62 -2.39
CA ASP A 21 -7.50 0.51 -2.66
C ASP A 21 -6.67 1.77 -2.96
N SER A 22 -6.78 2.24 -4.19
CA SER A 22 -6.06 3.42 -4.67
C SER A 22 -6.55 4.73 -4.04
N LEU A 23 -7.81 4.79 -3.59
CA LEU A 23 -8.32 5.97 -2.88
C LEU A 23 -7.69 6.11 -1.49
N LEU A 24 -7.26 4.99 -0.89
CA LEU A 24 -6.55 5.02 0.38
C LEU A 24 -5.22 5.75 0.22
N ALA A 25 -4.48 5.47 -0.86
CA ALA A 25 -3.22 6.15 -1.16
C ALA A 25 -3.40 7.68 -1.21
N CYS A 26 -4.47 8.18 -1.85
CA CYS A 26 -4.76 9.62 -1.92
C CYS A 26 -5.03 10.28 -0.56
N HIS A 27 -5.64 9.55 0.37
CA HIS A 27 -6.05 10.13 1.65
C HIS A 27 -4.98 10.06 2.73
N VAL A 28 -4.16 9.01 2.73
CA VAL A 28 -3.20 8.76 3.82
C VAL A 28 -1.76 8.62 3.35
N GLY A 29 -1.51 8.61 2.03
CA GLY A 29 -0.17 8.50 1.47
C GLY A 29 0.79 9.55 1.99
N ASP A 30 0.34 10.80 2.07
CA ASP A 30 1.15 11.94 2.54
C ASP A 30 1.43 11.93 4.05
N LEU A 31 0.78 11.04 4.81
CA LEU A 31 1.03 10.87 6.26
C LEU A 31 2.12 9.81 6.55
N LEU A 32 2.51 9.05 5.53
CA LEU A 32 3.55 8.04 5.64
C LEU A 32 4.90 8.65 5.28
N THR A 33 5.97 8.00 5.75
CA THR A 33 7.32 8.29 5.28
C THR A 33 7.60 7.59 3.96
N CYS A 34 8.59 8.09 3.22
CA CYS A 34 9.07 7.44 2.00
C CYS A 34 9.49 5.98 2.22
N GLY A 35 10.10 5.68 3.38
CA GLY A 35 10.47 4.31 3.74
C GLY A 35 9.25 3.40 3.88
N GLU A 36 8.21 3.88 4.56
CA GLU A 36 6.95 3.14 4.76
C GLU A 36 6.23 2.91 3.42
N VAL A 37 6.14 3.94 2.58
CA VAL A 37 5.51 3.80 1.25
C VAL A 37 6.29 2.84 0.35
N ASN A 38 7.62 2.88 0.37
CA ASN A 38 8.45 1.95 -0.41
C ASN A 38 8.24 0.50 0.02
N VAL A 39 8.19 0.22 1.33
CA VAL A 39 7.92 -1.13 1.86
C VAL A 39 6.51 -1.59 1.49
N LEU A 40 5.51 -0.72 1.66
CA LEU A 40 4.11 -0.98 1.32
C LEU A 40 3.97 -1.31 -0.17
N ALA A 41 4.49 -0.46 -1.06
CA ALA A 41 4.43 -0.68 -2.50
C ALA A 41 5.18 -1.95 -2.92
N GLY A 42 6.33 -2.24 -2.29
CA GLY A 42 7.08 -3.48 -2.50
C GLY A 42 6.26 -4.72 -2.14
N LEU A 43 5.56 -4.71 -1.01
CA LEU A 43 4.68 -5.81 -0.59
C LEU A 43 3.50 -6.01 -1.56
N LEU A 44 2.88 -4.93 -2.02
CA LEU A 44 1.81 -5.01 -3.03
C LEU A 44 2.33 -5.59 -4.35
N ALA A 45 3.51 -5.17 -4.81
CA ALA A 45 4.12 -5.69 -6.02
C ALA A 45 4.48 -7.18 -5.91
N ASP A 46 5.06 -7.63 -4.78
CA ASP A 46 5.35 -9.05 -4.50
C ASP A 46 4.08 -9.92 -4.60
N ARG A 47 2.94 -9.36 -4.18
CA ARG A 47 1.63 -10.03 -4.24
C ARG A 47 0.88 -9.85 -5.55
N ARG A 48 1.53 -9.30 -6.58
CA ARG A 48 1.00 -9.06 -7.95
C ARG A 48 -0.05 -7.95 -8.04
N HIS A 49 -0.11 -7.05 -7.07
CA HIS A 49 -0.93 -5.84 -7.08
C HIS A 49 -0.14 -4.64 -7.61
N HIS A 50 0.45 -4.78 -8.81
CA HIS A 50 1.37 -3.79 -9.38
C HIS A 50 0.74 -2.41 -9.58
N VAL A 51 -0.51 -2.34 -10.03
CA VAL A 51 -1.21 -1.06 -10.24
C VAL A 51 -1.38 -0.29 -8.92
N ALA A 52 -1.73 -0.99 -7.84
CA ALA A 52 -1.84 -0.37 -6.53
C ALA A 52 -0.46 0.10 -6.02
N ALA A 53 0.59 -0.72 -6.18
CA ALA A 53 1.95 -0.34 -5.84
C ALA A 53 2.38 0.94 -6.58
N GLU A 54 2.11 1.05 -7.88
CA GLU A 54 2.40 2.24 -8.68
C GLU A 54 1.62 3.47 -8.20
N HIS A 55 0.35 3.31 -7.82
CA HIS A 55 -0.44 4.41 -7.26
C HIS A 55 0.12 4.93 -5.93
N TRP A 56 0.52 4.04 -5.02
CA TRP A 56 1.17 4.45 -3.77
C TRP A 56 2.46 5.23 -4.01
N LEU A 57 3.30 4.75 -4.93
CA LEU A 57 4.53 5.43 -5.30
C LEU A 57 4.24 6.78 -5.97
N ALA A 58 3.27 6.84 -6.89
CA ALA A 58 2.94 8.07 -7.62
C ALA A 58 2.37 9.15 -6.69
N GLN A 59 1.48 8.76 -5.78
CA GLN A 59 0.85 9.70 -4.86
C GLN A 59 1.85 10.31 -3.88
N HIS A 60 2.82 9.50 -3.42
CA HIS A 60 3.79 9.93 -2.43
C HIS A 60 5.08 10.51 -3.02
N LYS A 61 5.29 10.39 -4.34
CA LYS A 61 6.52 10.84 -5.01
C LYS A 61 6.84 12.31 -4.75
N THR A 62 5.84 13.17 -4.82
CA THR A 62 6.00 14.62 -4.61
C THR A 62 6.49 14.94 -3.20
N ALA A 63 6.06 14.18 -2.19
CA ALA A 63 6.49 14.35 -0.80
C ALA A 63 7.93 13.87 -0.59
N CYS A 64 8.34 12.79 -1.25
CA CYS A 64 9.71 12.28 -1.16
C CYS A 64 10.75 13.10 -1.90
N ASP A 65 10.33 13.80 -2.97
CA ASP A 65 11.22 14.64 -3.76
C ASP A 65 11.37 16.05 -3.13
N ASP A 66 10.58 16.41 -2.10
CA ASP A 66 10.66 17.70 -1.41
C ASP A 66 11.59 17.63 -0.17
N PRO A 67 12.78 18.26 -0.21
CA PRO A 67 13.72 18.26 0.91
C PRO A 67 13.23 19.02 2.16
N HIS A 68 12.10 19.74 2.08
CA HIS A 68 11.49 20.46 3.20
C HIS A 68 10.41 19.66 3.94
N ILE A 69 10.01 18.49 3.42
CA ILE A 69 8.93 17.64 3.98
C ILE A 69 9.50 16.52 4.89
N HIS A 70 10.80 16.59 5.25
CA HIS A 70 11.47 15.63 6.13
C HIS A 70 12.02 16.24 7.43
#